data_AF-A3J960-F1
#
_entry.id   AF-A3J960-F1
#
_cell.length_a   1.000
_cell.length_b   1.000
_cell.length_c   1.000
_cell.angle_alpha   90.00
_cell.angle_beta   90.00
_cell.angle_gamma   90.00
#
_symmetry.space_group_name_H-M   'P 1'
#
loop_
_entity.id
_entity.type
_entity.pdbx_description
1 polymer ?
#
loop_
_entity_poly.entity_id
_entity_poly.type
_entity_poly.pdbx_seq_one_letter_code
_entity_poly.pdbx_strand_id
1 'polypeptide(L)'
;MPHALNQKNRALNFFHRLTLFVLLLFLPVSHALAEMMLYPTRIVFAGNQRAAQLELINNGTESATYRISLVNRRMSETGAFSGIDVPLPGEQFAEDMLRYSPRQVTLAPGAGQAVRIMVRKPANLATGEYRSHMLFAKQPDPRGRTSVESSDAKADNEIGITLTALVGASIPVIVRHGNTEASVALTHLDLRLPADKAPVLAFVVERSGNQSVYGDLTISFTPHSGSEQVIARANGVAIYTPNPLRRASITLGQLNGSRLTNGALRVTYREQAEDGGALLAETVLQLP
;
A
#
# COMPACT_ATOMS: atom_id res chain seq x y z
N MET A 1 53.94 42.29 -3.35
CA MET A 1 53.76 40.83 -3.18
C MET A 1 52.35 40.48 -2.66
N PRO A 2 51.28 40.51 -3.47
CA PRO A 2 49.93 40.08 -3.03
C PRO A 2 49.49 38.72 -3.62
N HIS A 3 50.27 38.13 -4.54
CA HIS A 3 49.81 37.01 -5.36
C HIS A 3 49.80 35.64 -4.65
N ALA A 4 50.60 35.47 -3.59
CA ALA A 4 50.79 34.17 -2.92
C ALA A 4 49.71 33.83 -1.86
N LEU A 5 49.02 34.83 -1.29
CA LEU A 5 47.98 34.58 -0.27
C LEU A 5 46.68 34.00 -0.89
N ASN A 6 46.37 34.36 -2.13
CA ASN A 6 45.09 34.01 -2.77
C ASN A 6 45.02 32.53 -3.22
N GLN A 7 46.18 31.89 -3.46
CA GLN A 7 46.26 30.50 -3.90
C GLN A 7 46.10 29.50 -2.74
N LYS A 8 46.59 29.84 -1.55
CA LYS A 8 46.41 29.02 -0.33
C LYS A 8 44.94 28.94 0.11
N ASN A 9 44.20 30.04 0.03
CA ASN A 9 42.78 30.06 0.38
C ASN A 9 41.92 29.23 -0.59
N ARG A 10 42.29 29.19 -1.88
CA ARG A 10 41.60 28.34 -2.88
C ARG A 10 41.85 26.86 -2.68
N ALA A 11 43.08 26.46 -2.37
CA ALA A 11 43.40 25.06 -2.08
C ALA A 11 42.74 24.58 -0.78
N LEU A 12 42.74 25.42 0.27
CA LEU A 12 42.09 25.10 1.54
C LEU A 12 40.56 24.92 1.37
N ASN A 13 39.92 25.79 0.58
CA ASN A 13 38.50 25.69 0.25
C ASN A 13 38.17 24.45 -0.61
N PHE A 14 39.09 24.03 -1.48
CA PHE A 14 38.92 22.81 -2.28
C PHE A 14 39.01 21.54 -1.41
N PHE A 15 39.98 21.47 -0.50
CA PHE A 15 40.07 20.37 0.47
C PHE A 15 38.85 20.32 1.38
N HIS A 16 38.39 21.45 1.93
CA HIS A 16 37.18 21.47 2.77
C HIS A 16 35.92 21.01 2.01
N ARG A 17 35.79 21.39 0.73
CA ARG A 17 34.68 20.94 -0.12
C ARG A 17 34.77 19.46 -0.47
N LEU A 18 35.97 18.93 -0.68
CA LEU A 18 36.19 17.50 -0.94
C LEU A 18 35.93 16.66 0.32
N THR A 19 36.36 17.12 1.49
CA THR A 19 36.10 16.44 2.78
C THR A 19 34.60 16.45 3.12
N LEU A 20 33.90 17.57 2.86
CA LEU A 20 32.44 17.65 3.04
C LEU A 20 31.69 16.71 2.08
N PHE A 21 32.15 16.60 0.83
CA PHE A 21 31.56 15.70 -0.18
C PHE A 21 31.75 14.22 0.18
N VAL A 22 32.93 13.84 0.71
CA VAL A 22 33.19 12.47 1.19
C VAL A 22 32.37 12.15 2.45
N LEU A 23 32.19 13.11 3.37
CA LEU A 23 31.36 12.91 4.56
C LEU A 23 29.88 12.70 4.23
N LEU A 24 29.39 13.34 3.16
CA LEU A 24 28.01 13.18 2.65
C LEU A 24 27.77 11.80 1.99
N LEU A 25 28.81 11.13 1.49
CA LEU A 25 28.71 9.79 0.89
C LEU A 25 28.60 8.65 1.91
N PHE A 26 28.91 8.91 3.19
CA PHE A 26 28.81 7.92 4.28
C PHE A 26 27.59 8.12 5.19
N LEU A 27 26.64 8.97 4.80
CA LEU A 27 25.38 9.05 5.54
C LEU A 27 24.64 7.71 5.40
N PRO A 28 24.38 6.98 6.50
CA PRO A 28 23.60 5.77 6.43
C PRO A 28 22.21 6.15 5.92
N VAL A 29 21.87 5.65 4.74
CA VAL A 29 20.49 5.66 4.28
C VAL A 29 19.72 4.74 5.21
N SER A 30 19.04 5.32 6.20
CA SER A 30 18.10 4.58 7.03
C SER A 30 16.95 4.14 6.14
N HIS A 31 17.09 2.96 5.54
CA HIS A 31 15.98 2.27 4.93
C HIS A 31 14.99 1.97 6.05
N ALA A 32 13.83 2.63 6.03
CA ALA A 32 12.71 2.24 6.87
C ALA A 32 12.28 0.83 6.40
N LEU A 33 12.86 -0.20 7.00
CA LEU A 33 12.43 -1.56 6.79
C LEU A 33 11.08 -1.74 7.47
N ALA A 34 10.11 -2.30 6.75
CA ALA A 34 8.83 -2.64 7.34
C ALA A 34 9.06 -3.67 8.46
N GLU A 35 8.85 -3.28 9.73
CA GLU A 35 9.06 -4.14 10.89
C GLU A 35 8.07 -5.33 10.96
N MET A 36 7.08 -5.35 10.09
CA MET A 36 6.05 -6.39 10.01
C MET A 36 5.81 -6.76 8.54
N MET A 37 5.77 -8.06 8.27
CA MET A 37 5.32 -8.61 6.99
C MET A 37 4.06 -9.47 7.19
N LEU A 38 3.11 -9.33 6.28
CA LEU A 38 1.87 -10.11 6.23
C LEU A 38 1.78 -10.80 4.88
N TYR A 39 1.51 -12.10 4.86
CA TYR A 39 1.30 -12.85 3.62
C TYR A 39 0.22 -13.93 3.78
N PRO A 40 -0.80 -14.01 2.90
CA PRO A 40 -1.06 -13.10 1.79
C PRO A 40 -1.53 -11.72 2.29
N THR A 41 -1.51 -10.72 1.41
CA THR A 41 -1.97 -9.34 1.71
C THR A 41 -3.49 -9.17 1.58
N ARG A 42 -4.21 -10.24 1.21
CA ARG A 42 -5.66 -10.30 1.04
C ARG A 42 -6.13 -11.75 1.19
N ILE A 43 -7.32 -11.95 1.74
CA ILE A 43 -7.95 -13.28 1.85
C ILE A 43 -9.35 -13.22 1.24
N VAL A 44 -9.67 -14.21 0.42
CA VAL A 44 -11.00 -14.38 -0.18
C VAL A 44 -11.53 -15.77 0.13
N PHE A 45 -12.64 -15.84 0.82
CA PHE A 45 -13.42 -17.06 0.99
C PHE A 45 -14.49 -17.13 -0.11
N ALA A 46 -14.21 -17.89 -1.16
CA ALA A 46 -15.15 -18.17 -2.25
C ALA A 46 -15.54 -19.67 -2.29
N GLY A 47 -16.68 -19.98 -2.91
CA GLY A 47 -17.16 -21.35 -3.06
C GLY A 47 -17.18 -22.15 -1.74
N ASN A 48 -16.52 -23.30 -1.76
CA ASN A 48 -16.44 -24.24 -0.64
C ASN A 48 -15.29 -23.97 0.34
N GLN A 49 -14.47 -22.94 0.12
CA GLN A 49 -13.39 -22.60 1.05
C GLN A 49 -13.99 -22.17 2.41
N ARG A 50 -13.49 -22.77 3.49
CA ARG A 50 -13.93 -22.52 4.88
C ARG A 50 -12.82 -22.10 5.83
N ALA A 51 -11.56 -22.32 5.44
CA ALA A 51 -10.39 -21.92 6.21
C ALA A 51 -9.32 -21.32 5.30
N ALA A 52 -8.52 -20.43 5.88
CA ALA A 52 -7.35 -19.81 5.27
C ALA A 52 -6.29 -19.57 6.35
N GLN A 53 -5.06 -19.34 5.92
CA GLN A 53 -3.94 -19.01 6.79
C GLN A 53 -3.26 -17.76 6.28
N LEU A 54 -2.80 -16.93 7.21
CA LEU A 54 -1.95 -15.79 6.95
C LEU A 54 -0.73 -15.85 7.85
N GLU A 55 0.45 -15.64 7.29
CA GLU A 55 1.70 -15.51 8.01
C GLU A 55 1.92 -14.07 8.45
N LEU A 56 2.12 -13.89 9.75
CA LEU A 56 2.62 -12.66 10.36
C LEU A 56 4.09 -12.88 10.71
N ILE A 57 4.99 -12.07 10.16
CA ILE A 57 6.42 -12.17 10.40
C ILE A 57 6.93 -10.86 11.00
N ASN A 58 7.69 -10.96 12.08
CA ASN A 58 8.41 -9.83 12.65
C ASN A 58 9.72 -9.61 11.87
N ASN A 59 9.72 -8.65 10.95
CA ASN A 59 10.91 -8.26 10.20
C ASN A 59 11.75 -7.18 10.92
N GLY A 60 11.34 -6.78 12.12
CA GLY A 60 12.10 -5.88 12.97
C GLY A 60 13.31 -6.57 13.63
N THR A 61 14.14 -5.76 14.28
CA THR A 61 15.36 -6.20 14.98
C THR A 61 15.12 -6.56 16.45
N GLU A 62 13.92 -6.29 16.97
CA GLU A 62 13.54 -6.53 18.36
C GLU A 62 12.33 -7.45 18.45
N SER A 63 12.13 -8.09 19.62
CA SER A 63 10.91 -8.86 19.86
C SER A 63 9.69 -7.94 19.92
N ALA A 64 8.60 -8.33 19.27
CA ALA A 64 7.39 -7.52 19.19
C ALA A 64 6.15 -8.34 19.55
N THR A 65 5.22 -7.73 20.26
CA THR A 65 3.89 -8.32 20.52
C THR A 65 2.88 -7.69 19.60
N TYR A 66 2.09 -8.50 18.91
CA TYR A 66 1.06 -8.06 17.98
C TYR A 66 -0.32 -8.50 18.45
N ARG A 67 -1.26 -7.57 18.50
CA ARG A 67 -2.68 -7.85 18.69
C ARG A 67 -3.37 -7.96 17.34
N ILE A 68 -4.21 -8.98 17.21
CA ILE A 68 -4.96 -9.28 15.99
C ILE A 68 -6.44 -9.01 16.28
N SER A 69 -7.06 -8.16 15.46
CA SER A 69 -8.46 -7.74 15.59
C SER A 69 -9.16 -7.76 14.23
N LEU A 70 -10.49 -7.86 14.22
CA LEU A 70 -11.29 -7.56 13.03
C LEU A 70 -11.81 -6.14 13.16
N VAL A 71 -11.72 -5.38 12.07
CA VAL A 71 -12.20 -4.00 11.99
C VAL A 71 -12.91 -3.77 10.67
N ASN A 72 -13.96 -2.96 10.70
CA ASN A 72 -14.65 -2.53 9.49
C ASN A 72 -14.03 -1.25 8.95
N ARG A 73 -13.83 -1.20 7.62
CA ARG A 73 -13.26 -0.04 6.96
C ARG A 73 -13.93 0.24 5.63
N ARG A 74 -14.22 1.51 5.38
CA ARG A 74 -14.75 2.02 4.11
C ARG A 74 -13.60 2.46 3.21
N MET A 75 -13.70 2.14 1.92
CA MET A 75 -12.79 2.67 0.90
C MET A 75 -13.43 3.91 0.25
N SER A 76 -12.67 4.99 0.12
CA SER A 76 -13.06 6.17 -0.66
C SER A 76 -12.82 5.96 -2.16
N GLU A 77 -13.34 6.87 -2.98
CA GLU A 77 -13.05 6.90 -4.43
C GLU A 77 -11.56 7.07 -4.76
N THR A 78 -10.71 7.50 -3.83
CA THR A 78 -9.25 7.57 -4.04
C THR A 78 -8.53 6.29 -3.61
N GLY A 79 -9.27 5.34 -3.03
CA GLY A 79 -8.74 4.10 -2.47
C GLY A 79 -8.25 4.21 -1.03
N ALA A 80 -8.42 5.38 -0.39
CA ALA A 80 -8.06 5.55 1.01
C ALA A 80 -9.07 4.83 1.91
N PHE A 81 -8.59 4.28 3.03
CA PHE A 81 -9.45 3.62 3.99
C PHE A 81 -9.71 4.47 5.23
N SER A 82 -10.97 4.58 5.63
CA SER A 82 -11.38 5.12 6.92
C SER A 82 -12.03 4.04 7.80
N GLY A 83 -11.91 4.19 9.13
CA GLY A 83 -12.70 3.40 10.06
C GLY A 83 -14.18 3.78 9.96
N ILE A 84 -15.06 2.88 10.37
CA ILE A 84 -16.50 3.14 10.42
C ILE A 84 -17.09 2.66 11.74
N ASP A 85 -18.14 3.36 12.18
CA ASP A 85 -18.98 2.94 13.31
C ASP A 85 -20.37 2.49 12.83
N VAL A 86 -20.90 3.13 11.77
CA VAL A 86 -22.21 2.83 11.19
C VAL A 86 -22.06 2.50 9.70
N PRO A 87 -22.56 1.32 9.25
CA PRO A 87 -22.62 0.95 7.83
C PRO A 87 -23.47 1.92 7.01
N LEU A 88 -22.99 2.27 5.81
CA LEU A 88 -23.82 2.90 4.77
C LEU A 88 -24.60 1.84 3.99
N PRO A 89 -25.65 2.25 3.25
CA PRO A 89 -26.38 1.34 2.37
C PRO A 89 -25.44 0.56 1.42
N GLY A 90 -25.64 -0.75 1.36
CA GLY A 90 -24.84 -1.66 0.53
C GLY A 90 -23.50 -2.09 1.15
N GLU A 91 -23.05 -1.50 2.26
CA GLU A 91 -21.88 -1.98 2.98
C GLU A 91 -22.20 -3.26 3.76
N GLN A 92 -21.46 -4.31 3.46
CA GLN A 92 -21.65 -5.63 4.04
C GLN A 92 -20.34 -6.07 4.70
N PHE A 93 -20.41 -6.39 6.00
CA PHE A 93 -19.23 -6.73 6.81
C PHE A 93 -19.14 -8.23 7.07
N ALA A 94 -17.90 -8.73 7.13
CA ALA A 94 -17.62 -10.15 7.31
C ALA A 94 -17.31 -10.55 8.75
N GLU A 95 -17.12 -9.58 9.66
CA GLU A 95 -16.56 -9.81 10.99
C GLU A 95 -17.29 -10.88 11.80
N ASP A 96 -18.62 -10.88 11.79
CA ASP A 96 -19.45 -11.84 12.54
C ASP A 96 -19.34 -13.27 12.00
N MET A 97 -18.97 -13.42 10.72
CA MET A 97 -18.77 -14.70 10.08
C MET A 97 -17.36 -15.27 10.31
N LEU A 98 -16.41 -14.46 10.80
CA LEU A 98 -15.00 -14.82 10.87
C LEU A 98 -14.61 -15.28 12.28
N ARG A 99 -13.82 -16.34 12.34
CA ARG A 99 -13.17 -16.82 13.56
C ARG A 99 -11.68 -16.96 13.29
N TYR A 100 -10.84 -16.58 14.24
CA TYR A 100 -9.40 -16.64 14.04
C TYR A 100 -8.63 -16.85 15.35
N SER A 101 -7.43 -17.39 15.19
CA SER A 101 -6.47 -17.61 16.26
C SER A 101 -5.03 -17.54 15.71
N PRO A 102 -4.07 -17.01 16.48
CA PRO A 102 -4.24 -16.44 17.82
C PRO A 102 -4.87 -15.02 17.80
N ARG A 103 -5.21 -14.48 18.97
CA ARG A 103 -5.65 -13.06 19.13
C ARG A 103 -4.49 -12.12 19.46
N GLN A 104 -3.41 -12.68 20.00
CA GLN A 104 -2.18 -11.97 20.31
C GLN A 104 -1.02 -12.95 20.19
N VAL A 105 0.12 -12.48 19.70
CA VAL A 105 1.35 -13.26 19.63
C VAL A 105 2.57 -12.38 19.87
N THR A 106 3.58 -12.92 20.54
CA THR A 106 4.90 -12.29 20.69
C THR A 106 5.89 -13.02 19.79
N LEU A 107 6.60 -12.28 18.95
CA LEU A 107 7.52 -12.81 17.94
C LEU A 107 8.91 -12.24 18.15
N ALA A 108 9.91 -13.12 18.20
CA ALA A 108 11.32 -12.73 18.11
C ALA A 108 11.62 -12.15 16.71
N PRO A 109 12.75 -11.44 16.53
CA PRO A 109 13.22 -11.01 15.21
C PRO A 109 13.28 -12.18 14.21
N GLY A 110 12.70 -11.99 13.03
CA GLY A 110 12.61 -12.99 11.97
C GLY A 110 11.61 -14.13 12.21
N ALA A 111 10.98 -14.20 13.39
CA ALA A 111 10.02 -15.25 13.70
C ALA A 111 8.66 -14.98 13.02
N GLY A 112 8.05 -16.06 12.51
CA GLY A 112 6.72 -16.06 11.89
C GLY A 112 5.66 -16.74 12.75
N GLN A 113 4.41 -16.32 12.58
CA GLN A 113 3.23 -16.96 13.14
C GLN A 113 2.12 -17.06 12.10
N ALA A 114 1.66 -18.29 11.91
CA ALA A 114 0.44 -18.61 11.19
C ALA A 114 -0.81 -18.17 11.98
N VAL A 115 -1.59 -17.27 11.41
CA VAL A 115 -2.93 -16.91 11.85
C VAL A 115 -3.94 -17.71 11.06
N ARG A 116 -4.64 -18.63 11.73
CA ARG A 116 -5.69 -19.45 11.12
C ARG A 116 -7.00 -18.72 11.16
N ILE A 117 -7.70 -18.67 10.03
CA ILE A 117 -8.93 -17.91 9.84
C ILE A 117 -9.97 -18.86 9.28
N MET A 118 -11.13 -18.92 9.92
CA MET A 118 -12.26 -19.75 9.52
C MET A 118 -13.47 -18.86 9.25
N VAL A 119 -14.29 -19.26 8.28
CA VAL A 119 -15.56 -18.61 7.96
C VAL A 119 -16.74 -19.53 8.28
N ARG A 120 -17.72 -18.98 9.00
CA ARG A 120 -19.03 -19.61 9.26
C ARG A 120 -20.12 -18.70 8.72
N LYS A 121 -20.68 -19.06 7.57
CA LYS A 121 -21.78 -18.35 6.92
C LYS A 121 -23.10 -18.73 7.62
N PRO A 122 -23.99 -17.78 7.96
CA PRO A 122 -25.33 -18.10 8.44
C PRO A 122 -26.15 -18.75 7.32
N ALA A 123 -27.18 -19.53 7.69
CA ALA A 123 -27.96 -20.32 6.72
C ALA A 123 -28.68 -19.45 5.68
N ASN A 124 -29.16 -18.27 6.09
CA ASN A 124 -29.92 -17.35 5.24
C ASN A 124 -29.07 -16.13 4.83
N LEU A 125 -27.77 -16.33 4.57
CA LEU A 125 -26.90 -15.25 4.13
C LEU A 125 -27.33 -14.78 2.74
N ALA A 126 -27.54 -13.47 2.55
CA ALA A 126 -27.87 -12.94 1.24
C ALA A 126 -26.70 -13.10 0.26
N THR A 127 -27.00 -13.31 -1.02
CA THR A 127 -25.99 -13.35 -2.09
C THR A 127 -25.25 -12.02 -2.15
N GLY A 128 -23.92 -12.09 -2.21
CA GLY A 128 -23.06 -10.91 -2.31
C GLY A 128 -21.67 -11.12 -1.73
N GLU A 129 -20.94 -10.01 -1.64
CA GLU A 129 -19.62 -9.95 -1.04
C GLU A 129 -19.66 -9.17 0.28
N TYR A 130 -19.09 -9.76 1.32
CA TYR A 130 -18.95 -9.20 2.65
C TYR A 130 -17.47 -8.98 2.94
N ARG A 131 -17.10 -7.84 3.51
CA ARG A 131 -15.69 -7.48 3.69
C ARG A 131 -15.44 -6.77 5.00
N SER A 132 -14.54 -7.33 5.80
CA SER A 132 -13.92 -6.66 6.95
C SER A 132 -12.40 -6.70 6.77
N HIS A 133 -11.65 -6.18 7.73
CA HIS A 133 -10.18 -6.25 7.70
C HIS A 133 -9.67 -6.90 8.96
N MET A 134 -8.63 -7.71 8.81
CA MET A 134 -7.84 -8.17 9.93
C MET A 134 -6.73 -7.16 10.20
N LEU A 135 -6.78 -6.51 11.36
CA LEU A 135 -5.81 -5.53 11.83
C LEU A 135 -4.79 -6.19 12.75
N PHE A 136 -3.52 -5.98 12.44
CA PHE A 136 -2.35 -6.38 13.20
C PHE A 136 -1.73 -5.13 13.80
N ALA A 137 -1.80 -4.97 15.11
CA ALA A 137 -1.30 -3.79 15.80
C ALA A 137 -0.14 -4.18 16.74
N LYS A 138 1.05 -3.62 16.51
CA LYS A 138 2.17 -3.74 17.45
C LYS A 138 1.74 -3.12 18.78
N GLN A 139 1.85 -3.89 19.85
CA GLN A 139 1.58 -3.40 21.21
C GLN A 139 2.81 -2.62 21.70
N PRO A 140 2.62 -1.55 22.50
CA PRO A 140 3.74 -0.88 23.16
C PRO A 140 4.56 -1.87 23.98
N ASP A 141 5.90 -1.75 23.95
CA ASP A 141 6.74 -2.49 24.90
C ASP A 141 6.48 -1.94 26.32
N PRO A 142 6.05 -2.78 27.28
CA PRO A 142 5.90 -2.36 28.67
C PRO A 142 7.18 -1.75 29.26
N ARG A 143 8.37 -2.14 28.79
CA ARG A 143 9.67 -1.64 29.26
C ARG A 143 10.00 -0.23 28.81
N GLY A 144 9.39 0.23 27.71
CA GLY A 144 9.48 1.62 27.25
C GLY A 144 8.62 2.59 28.05
N ARG A 145 7.81 2.07 28.99
CA ARG A 145 7.20 2.85 30.06
C ARG A 145 8.20 3.00 31.20
N THR A 146 9.37 3.61 30.95
CA THR A 146 10.06 4.30 32.05
C THR A 146 9.04 5.29 32.57
N SER A 147 8.57 5.06 33.80
CA SER A 147 7.76 6.05 34.48
C SER A 147 8.56 7.36 34.45
N VAL A 148 7.86 8.47 34.37
CA VAL A 148 8.43 9.80 34.57
C VAL A 148 9.06 9.93 35.98
N GLU A 149 9.04 8.88 36.81
CA GLU A 149 9.55 8.87 38.18
C GLU A 149 10.94 8.25 38.33
N SER A 150 11.59 7.77 37.26
CA SER A 150 12.98 7.26 37.35
C SER A 150 13.97 8.09 36.56
N SER A 151 14.14 9.34 36.95
CA SER A 151 15.36 10.09 36.66
C SER A 151 15.68 11.02 37.82
N ASP A 152 16.72 10.65 38.57
CA ASP A 152 17.51 11.55 39.41
C ASP A 152 18.13 12.66 38.53
N ALA A 153 17.34 13.64 38.13
CA ALA A 153 17.82 14.82 37.42
C ALA A 153 17.14 16.07 37.97
N LYS A 154 17.87 16.75 38.86
CA LYS A 154 17.67 18.17 39.16
C LYS A 154 17.83 18.98 37.86
N ALA A 155 16.73 19.38 37.23
CA ALA A 155 16.65 20.53 36.34
C ALA A 155 15.19 20.97 36.21
N ASP A 156 14.96 22.26 36.42
CA ASP A 156 13.65 22.92 36.37
C ASP A 156 12.91 22.68 35.04
N ASN A 157 11.66 22.25 35.12
CA ASN A 157 10.56 22.62 34.22
C ASN A 157 10.63 22.26 32.71
N GLU A 158 11.25 21.15 32.30
CA GLU A 158 11.07 20.60 30.94
C GLU A 158 10.09 19.42 30.91
N ILE A 159 8.92 19.61 30.28
CA ILE A 159 8.01 18.51 29.97
C ILE A 159 8.49 17.81 28.70
N GLY A 160 9.15 16.66 28.86
CA GLY A 160 9.51 15.78 27.75
C GLY A 160 8.31 14.96 27.26
N ILE A 161 7.84 15.21 26.03
CA ILE A 161 6.81 14.40 25.37
C ILE A 161 7.51 13.41 24.44
N THR A 162 7.48 12.11 24.78
CA THR A 162 7.89 11.04 23.86
C THR A 162 6.67 10.49 23.13
N LEU A 163 6.58 10.76 21.81
CA LEU A 163 5.53 10.21 20.95
C LEU A 163 6.02 8.90 20.31
N THR A 164 5.47 7.78 20.75
CA THR A 164 5.70 6.48 20.09
C THR A 164 4.55 6.17 19.15
N ALA A 165 4.77 6.25 17.84
CA ALA A 165 3.80 5.78 16.85
C ALA A 165 3.75 4.25 16.86
N LEU A 166 2.58 3.67 17.13
CA LEU A 166 2.39 2.22 17.02
C LEU A 166 2.10 1.84 15.58
N VAL A 167 2.99 1.06 14.99
CA VAL A 167 2.82 0.53 13.63
C VAL A 167 1.75 -0.56 13.63
N GLY A 168 0.79 -0.43 12.71
CA GLY A 168 -0.21 -1.46 12.46
C GLY A 168 -0.54 -1.58 10.98
N ALA A 169 -0.87 -2.78 10.55
CA ALA A 169 -1.26 -3.08 9.18
C ALA A 169 -2.59 -3.83 9.16
N SER A 170 -3.43 -3.55 8.17
CA SER A 170 -4.71 -4.24 8.01
C SER A 170 -4.83 -4.86 6.64
N ILE A 171 -5.22 -6.14 6.57
CA ILE A 171 -5.48 -6.83 5.31
C ILE A 171 -6.98 -7.12 5.15
N PRO A 172 -7.56 -6.95 3.94
CA PRO A 172 -8.95 -7.26 3.68
C PRO A 172 -9.21 -8.78 3.77
N VAL A 173 -10.27 -9.14 4.48
CA VAL A 173 -10.81 -10.51 4.53
C VAL A 173 -12.22 -10.46 3.94
N ILE A 174 -12.38 -11.15 2.81
CA ILE A 174 -13.56 -11.10 1.97
C ILE A 174 -14.27 -12.45 2.03
N VAL A 175 -15.59 -12.41 2.14
CA VAL A 175 -16.46 -13.59 2.09
C VAL A 175 -17.44 -13.41 0.96
N ARG A 176 -17.36 -14.27 -0.06
CA ARG A 176 -18.31 -14.31 -1.18
C ARG A 176 -19.35 -15.41 -0.93
N HIS A 177 -20.62 -15.09 -1.16
CA HIS A 177 -21.71 -16.05 -1.02
C HIS A 177 -22.70 -15.93 -2.18
N GLY A 178 -23.18 -17.07 -2.65
CA GLY A 178 -24.02 -17.15 -3.85
C GLY A 178 -23.25 -16.78 -5.13
N ASN A 179 -23.99 -16.34 -6.14
CA ASN A 179 -23.43 -15.91 -7.42
C ASN A 179 -22.94 -14.47 -7.30
N THR A 180 -21.64 -14.27 -7.48
CA THR A 180 -21.02 -12.95 -7.45
C THR A 180 -20.35 -12.65 -8.78
N GLU A 181 -20.51 -11.43 -9.26
CA GLU A 181 -19.96 -10.96 -10.53
C GLU A 181 -19.56 -9.49 -10.45
N ALA A 182 -18.62 -9.11 -11.32
CA ALA A 182 -18.25 -7.72 -11.52
C ALA A 182 -17.82 -7.46 -12.96
N SER A 183 -18.07 -6.25 -13.44
CA SER A 183 -17.51 -5.72 -14.68
C SER A 183 -16.70 -4.47 -14.38
N VAL A 184 -15.69 -4.20 -15.23
CA VAL A 184 -14.82 -3.03 -15.08
C VAL A 184 -14.76 -2.24 -16.38
N ALA A 185 -14.74 -0.91 -16.27
CA ALA A 185 -14.40 -0.01 -17.37
C ALA A 185 -13.30 0.97 -16.95
N LEU A 186 -12.45 1.35 -17.89
CA LEU A 186 -11.44 2.38 -17.72
C LEU A 186 -11.87 3.61 -18.53
N THR A 187 -12.20 4.70 -17.85
CA THR A 187 -12.82 5.89 -18.43
C THR A 187 -12.04 7.16 -18.06
N HIS A 188 -12.36 8.28 -18.73
CA HIS A 188 -11.82 9.60 -18.43
C HIS A 188 -10.28 9.68 -18.40
N LEU A 189 -9.61 9.11 -19.41
CA LEU A 189 -8.16 9.18 -19.52
C LEU A 189 -7.71 10.63 -19.78
N ASP A 190 -6.78 11.11 -18.97
CA ASP A 190 -6.27 12.48 -18.99
C ASP A 190 -4.75 12.46 -18.75
N LEU A 191 -3.98 12.70 -19.83
CA LEU A 191 -2.52 12.81 -19.76
C LEU A 191 -2.13 14.25 -19.40
N ARG A 192 -1.44 14.38 -18.27
CA ARG A 192 -0.94 15.66 -17.75
C ARG A 192 0.58 15.73 -17.91
N LEU A 193 1.05 16.82 -18.51
CA LEU A 193 2.47 17.10 -18.78
C LEU A 193 2.94 18.34 -17.98
N PRO A 194 3.12 18.25 -16.66
CA PRO A 194 3.64 19.35 -15.86
C PRO A 194 5.10 19.68 -16.25
N ALA A 195 5.46 20.96 -16.30
CA ALA A 195 6.78 21.41 -16.77
C ALA A 195 7.97 20.86 -15.96
N ASP A 196 7.83 20.80 -14.62
CA ASP A 196 8.92 20.45 -13.70
C ASP A 196 8.72 19.08 -13.00
N LYS A 197 7.80 18.25 -13.51
CA LYS A 197 7.50 16.94 -12.91
C LYS A 197 7.34 15.87 -14.00
N ALA A 198 7.44 14.62 -13.60
CA ALA A 198 7.16 13.51 -14.50
C ALA A 198 5.70 13.56 -15.00
N PRO A 199 5.43 13.15 -16.25
CA PRO A 199 4.08 13.00 -16.78
C PRO A 199 3.20 12.14 -15.89
N VAL A 200 1.91 12.44 -15.86
CA VAL A 200 0.91 11.72 -15.05
C VAL A 200 -0.27 11.36 -15.91
N LEU A 201 -0.70 10.10 -15.88
CA LEU A 201 -1.98 9.68 -16.46
C LEU A 201 -3.02 9.54 -15.35
N ALA A 202 -4.05 10.39 -15.39
CA ALA A 202 -5.23 10.28 -14.56
C ALA A 202 -6.35 9.53 -15.33
N PHE A 203 -7.12 8.72 -14.62
CA PHE A 203 -8.27 7.98 -15.17
C PHE A 203 -9.20 7.50 -14.06
N VAL A 204 -10.37 7.00 -14.45
CA VAL A 204 -11.36 6.41 -13.55
C VAL A 204 -11.48 4.91 -13.86
N VAL A 205 -11.44 4.10 -12.81
CA VAL A 205 -11.76 2.67 -12.85
C VAL A 205 -13.18 2.50 -12.33
N GLU A 206 -14.12 2.23 -13.22
CA GLU A 206 -15.54 2.03 -12.88
C GLU A 206 -15.81 0.54 -12.69
N ARG A 207 -16.54 0.19 -11.63
CA ARG A 207 -16.90 -1.17 -11.25
C ARG A 207 -18.42 -1.28 -11.15
N SER A 208 -18.99 -2.28 -11.81
CA SER A 208 -20.38 -2.68 -11.63
C SER A 208 -20.49 -4.10 -11.06
N GLY A 209 -21.68 -4.50 -10.61
CA GLY A 209 -21.94 -5.83 -10.01
C GLY A 209 -21.81 -5.86 -8.48
N ASN A 210 -21.92 -7.06 -7.91
CA ASN A 210 -21.98 -7.31 -6.47
C ASN A 210 -20.66 -7.84 -5.87
N GLN A 211 -19.59 -7.89 -6.67
CA GLN A 211 -18.26 -8.35 -6.28
C GLN A 211 -17.22 -7.23 -6.37
N SER A 212 -16.20 -7.27 -5.52
CA SER A 212 -15.03 -6.41 -5.67
C SER A 212 -14.09 -6.92 -6.74
N VAL A 213 -13.31 -6.00 -7.31
CA VAL A 213 -12.26 -6.30 -8.29
C VAL A 213 -10.88 -5.96 -7.71
N TYR A 214 -9.89 -6.75 -8.07
CA TYR A 214 -8.52 -6.65 -7.60
C TYR A 214 -7.59 -7.09 -8.71
N GLY A 215 -6.53 -6.33 -8.96
CA GLY A 215 -5.67 -6.60 -10.10
C GLY A 215 -4.54 -5.60 -10.27
N ASP A 216 -3.78 -5.77 -11.35
CA ASP A 216 -2.65 -4.94 -11.69
C ASP A 216 -2.97 -4.07 -12.90
N LEU A 217 -2.60 -2.80 -12.81
CA LEU A 217 -2.68 -1.83 -13.90
C LEU A 217 -1.33 -1.76 -14.61
N THR A 218 -1.35 -1.84 -15.93
CA THR A 218 -0.17 -1.60 -16.77
C THR A 218 -0.46 -0.50 -17.77
N ILE A 219 0.44 0.47 -17.85
CA ILE A 219 0.39 1.55 -18.85
C ILE A 219 1.55 1.35 -19.82
N SER A 220 1.24 1.20 -21.09
CA SER A 220 2.20 1.16 -22.18
C SER A 220 2.05 2.35 -23.12
N PHE A 221 3.16 2.75 -23.73
CA PHE A 221 3.21 3.74 -24.79
C PHE A 221 3.73 3.08 -26.06
N THR A 222 3.02 3.31 -27.16
CA THR A 222 3.44 2.90 -28.50
C THR A 222 3.56 4.15 -29.37
N PRO A 223 4.78 4.59 -29.74
CA PRO A 223 4.97 5.64 -30.73
C PRO A 223 4.40 5.22 -32.09
N HIS A 224 4.00 6.18 -32.93
CA HIS A 224 3.51 5.88 -34.29
C HIS A 224 4.50 5.03 -35.11
N SER A 225 5.80 5.29 -34.96
CA SER A 225 6.89 4.57 -35.62
C SER A 225 7.82 3.89 -34.60
N GLY A 226 7.27 3.01 -33.75
CA GLY A 226 8.05 2.33 -32.73
C GLY A 226 7.37 1.10 -32.15
N SER A 227 8.06 0.42 -31.25
CA SER A 227 7.50 -0.68 -30.48
C SER A 227 6.82 -0.20 -29.20
N GLU A 228 5.89 -1.01 -28.71
CA GLU A 228 5.25 -0.79 -27.41
C GLU A 228 6.29 -0.86 -26.28
N GLN A 229 6.19 0.09 -25.35
CA GLN A 229 7.04 0.19 -24.16
C GLN A 229 6.16 0.29 -22.93
N VAL A 230 6.36 -0.57 -21.93
CA VAL A 230 5.68 -0.40 -20.64
C VAL A 230 6.36 0.71 -19.86
N ILE A 231 5.59 1.74 -19.54
CA ILE A 231 6.08 2.97 -18.90
C ILE A 231 5.61 3.14 -17.46
N ALA A 232 4.59 2.40 -17.04
CA ALA A 232 4.19 2.36 -15.65
C ALA A 232 3.45 1.07 -15.29
N ARG A 233 3.51 0.69 -14.01
CA ARG A 233 2.73 -0.38 -13.41
C ARG A 233 2.22 0.06 -12.04
N ALA A 234 1.01 -0.37 -11.69
CA ALA A 234 0.49 -0.27 -10.33
C ALA A 234 -0.14 -1.61 -9.96
N ASN A 235 0.49 -2.33 -9.04
CA ASN A 235 0.05 -3.66 -8.65
C ASN A 235 -0.94 -3.59 -7.49
N GLY A 236 -1.87 -4.54 -7.42
CA GLY A 236 -2.80 -4.69 -6.30
C GLY A 236 -3.79 -3.55 -6.16
N VAL A 237 -4.27 -3.02 -7.29
CA VAL A 237 -5.30 -1.99 -7.33
C VAL A 237 -6.65 -2.65 -7.07
N ALA A 238 -7.28 -2.27 -5.96
CA ALA A 238 -8.59 -2.76 -5.55
C ALA A 238 -9.67 -1.70 -5.74
N ILE A 239 -10.87 -2.16 -6.11
CA ILE A 239 -12.12 -1.40 -6.03
C ILE A 239 -13.14 -2.27 -5.30
N TYR A 240 -13.44 -1.90 -4.04
CA TYR A 240 -14.29 -2.71 -3.18
C TYR A 240 -15.76 -2.33 -3.25
N THR A 241 -16.66 -3.31 -3.23
CA THR A 241 -18.09 -3.04 -3.02
C THR A 241 -18.32 -2.32 -1.66
N PRO A 242 -19.29 -1.40 -1.57
CA PRO A 242 -20.22 -0.98 -2.64
C PRO A 242 -19.66 0.13 -3.54
N ASN A 243 -18.40 0.56 -3.37
CA ASN A 243 -17.82 1.66 -4.13
C ASN A 243 -17.90 1.37 -5.64
N PRO A 244 -18.57 2.24 -6.43
CA PRO A 244 -18.74 2.02 -7.87
C PRO A 244 -17.53 2.45 -8.68
N LEU A 245 -16.60 3.23 -8.11
CA LEU A 245 -15.45 3.71 -8.87
C LEU A 245 -14.21 3.97 -8.03
N ARG A 246 -13.06 4.00 -8.68
CA ARG A 246 -11.82 4.52 -8.11
C ARG A 246 -11.13 5.46 -9.09
N ARG A 247 -10.77 6.65 -8.62
CA ARG A 247 -9.98 7.63 -9.35
C ARG A 247 -8.51 7.32 -9.14
N ALA A 248 -7.80 7.04 -10.24
CA ALA A 248 -6.39 6.70 -10.23
C ALA A 248 -5.56 7.78 -10.93
N SER A 249 -4.32 7.92 -10.48
CA SER A 249 -3.35 8.86 -11.04
C SER A 249 -1.99 8.20 -10.94
N ILE A 250 -1.39 7.86 -12.08
CA ILE A 250 -0.13 7.12 -12.15
C ILE A 250 0.92 7.99 -12.82
N THR A 251 2.03 8.22 -12.11
CA THR A 251 3.21 8.85 -12.67
C THR A 251 3.85 7.91 -13.67
N LEU A 252 4.13 8.43 -14.87
CA LEU A 252 4.71 7.69 -15.97
C LEU A 252 6.24 7.73 -15.89
N GLY A 253 6.87 6.58 -16.14
CA GLY A 253 8.32 6.44 -16.19
C GLY A 253 8.95 7.17 -17.37
N GLN A 254 10.27 7.34 -17.30
CA GLN A 254 11.01 7.96 -18.39
C GLN A 254 11.00 7.08 -19.62
N LEU A 255 10.67 7.68 -20.76
CA LEU A 255 10.84 7.09 -22.06
C LEU A 255 12.32 7.15 -22.45
N ASN A 256 12.82 6.14 -23.17
CA ASN A 256 14.18 6.08 -23.70
C ASN A 256 14.37 7.12 -24.83
N GLY A 257 14.34 8.41 -24.50
CA GLY A 257 14.46 9.53 -25.43
C GLY A 257 13.19 9.91 -26.19
N SER A 258 12.11 9.13 -26.11
CA SER A 258 10.84 9.46 -26.77
C SER A 258 10.05 10.50 -25.98
N ARG A 259 9.35 11.40 -26.66
CA ARG A 259 8.32 12.25 -26.04
C ARG A 259 6.99 11.51 -26.05
N LEU A 260 6.14 11.74 -25.05
CA LEU A 260 4.75 11.27 -25.04
C LEU A 260 3.91 12.11 -26.02
N THR A 261 4.20 11.96 -27.30
CA THR A 261 3.58 12.68 -28.43
C THR A 261 3.56 11.74 -29.62
N ASN A 262 2.60 11.89 -30.53
CA ASN A 262 2.48 11.11 -31.76
C ASN A 262 2.54 9.59 -31.53
N GLY A 263 1.53 9.06 -30.84
CA GLY A 263 1.44 7.65 -30.47
C GLY A 263 0.20 7.36 -29.65
N ALA A 264 0.17 6.23 -28.96
CA ALA A 264 -0.97 5.82 -28.13
C ALA A 264 -0.52 5.36 -26.75
N LEU A 265 -1.28 5.75 -25.72
CA LEU A 265 -1.20 5.18 -24.38
C LEU A 265 -2.26 4.10 -24.22
N ARG A 266 -1.85 2.88 -23.92
CA ARG A 266 -2.75 1.77 -23.61
C ARG A 266 -2.72 1.52 -22.11
N VAL A 267 -3.90 1.48 -21.49
CA VAL A 267 -4.07 1.11 -20.09
C VAL A 267 -4.79 -0.22 -20.02
N THR A 268 -4.18 -1.20 -19.35
CA THR A 268 -4.78 -2.51 -19.11
C THR A 268 -4.94 -2.74 -17.62
N TYR A 269 -6.05 -3.36 -17.24
CA TYR A 269 -6.31 -3.82 -15.88
C TYR A 269 -6.56 -5.32 -15.91
N ARG A 270 -5.73 -6.08 -15.20
CA ARG A 270 -5.77 -7.55 -15.19
C ARG A 270 -5.86 -8.08 -13.78
N GLU A 271 -6.53 -9.20 -13.58
CA GLU A 271 -6.37 -9.96 -12.34
C GLU A 271 -4.89 -10.32 -12.13
N GLN A 272 -4.50 -10.51 -10.88
CA GLN A 272 -3.15 -10.97 -10.60
C GLN A 272 -2.95 -12.39 -11.15
N ALA A 273 -1.69 -12.76 -11.40
CA ALA A 273 -1.38 -14.08 -11.95
C ALA A 273 -1.91 -15.23 -11.06
N GLU A 274 -1.87 -15.05 -9.74
CA GLU A 274 -2.41 -16.00 -8.76
C GLU A 274 -3.95 -16.14 -8.79
N ASP A 275 -4.64 -15.11 -9.29
CA ASP A 275 -6.10 -15.08 -9.47
C ASP A 275 -6.51 -15.50 -10.91
N GLY A 276 -5.56 -15.82 -11.79
CA GLY A 276 -5.81 -16.32 -13.15
C GLY A 276 -5.41 -15.36 -14.28
N GLY A 277 -5.07 -14.10 -13.98
CA GLY A 277 -4.51 -13.18 -14.97
C GLY A 277 -5.47 -12.63 -16.02
N ALA A 278 -6.79 -12.78 -15.82
CA ALA A 278 -7.80 -12.37 -16.79
C ALA A 278 -7.73 -10.86 -17.08
N LEU A 279 -8.00 -10.46 -18.33
CA LEU A 279 -8.16 -9.05 -18.69
C LEU A 279 -9.52 -8.57 -18.21
N LEU A 280 -9.52 -7.65 -17.25
CA LEU A 280 -10.74 -7.07 -16.67
C LEU A 280 -11.22 -5.87 -17.48
N ALA A 281 -10.29 -5.00 -17.91
CA ALA A 281 -10.59 -3.84 -18.74
C ALA A 281 -9.35 -3.38 -19.51
N GLU A 282 -9.60 -2.72 -20.64
CA GLU A 282 -8.58 -2.09 -21.47
C GLU A 282 -9.15 -0.81 -22.09
N THR A 283 -8.30 0.21 -22.24
CA THR A 283 -8.64 1.41 -23.00
C THR A 283 -7.38 2.06 -23.57
N VAL A 284 -7.56 2.90 -24.58
CA VAL A 284 -6.47 3.56 -25.31
C VAL A 284 -6.75 5.05 -25.42
N LEU A 285 -5.75 5.86 -25.06
CA LEU A 285 -5.71 7.29 -25.32
C LEU A 285 -4.77 7.56 -26.50
N GLN A 286 -5.30 8.10 -27.58
CA GLN A 286 -4.50 8.58 -28.71
C GLN A 286 -3.84 9.91 -28.32
N LEU A 287 -2.54 10.02 -28.58
CA LEU A 287 -1.78 11.25 -28.35
C LEU A 287 -1.67 12.04 -29.66
N PRO A 288 -1.80 13.38 -29.58
CA PRO A 288 -1.64 14.26 -30.73
C PRO A 288 -0.20 14.27 -31.26
#